data_AF-A1ZTF6-F1
#
_entry.id   AF-A1ZTF6-F1
#
_cell.length_a   1.000
_cell.length_b   1.000
_cell.length_c   1.000
_cell.angle_alpha   90.00
_cell.angle_beta   90.00
_cell.angle_gamma   90.00
#
_symmetry.space_group_name_H-M   'P 1'
#
loop_
_entity.id
_entity.type
_entity.pdbx_description
1 polymer ?
#
loop_
_entity_poly.entity_id
_entity_poly.type
_entity_poly.pdbx_seq_one_letter_code
_entity_poly.pdbx_strand_id
1 'polypeptide(L)'
;MLRSYWQQCFLGLPFFKGELESWLYDLNTLSSPKILKLTTMKKLLCILWGVMACLPTLAQNEGINYLKNIEYYKAEDLGGNVNSKSDESYPVISPDGKILYFTREGHPGNIEYKYDKRDQDIWYATMAAGGIWSLAKNLGKPVNEGYRSLVNAPNNNTLIVWGAPKGYTGVKVSKRTSDGWTTPENFYRHKTRKNAKGENIL
;
A
#
# COMPACT_ATOMS: atom_id res chain seq x y z
N MET A 1 14.65 8.48 28.67
CA MET A 1 14.11 8.24 27.31
C MET A 1 14.28 9.45 26.36
N LEU A 2 15.25 10.34 26.59
CA LEU A 2 15.58 11.48 25.71
C LEU A 2 17.03 11.44 25.17
N ARG A 3 17.83 10.41 25.53
CA ARG A 3 19.20 10.23 25.02
C ARG A 3 19.30 9.40 23.74
N SER A 4 18.24 8.68 23.34
CA SER A 4 18.29 7.74 22.21
C SER A 4 17.87 8.32 20.87
N TYR A 5 17.22 9.49 20.83
CA TYR A 5 16.80 10.13 19.57
C TYR A 5 17.86 11.06 18.97
N TRP A 6 18.82 11.52 19.75
CA TRP A 6 19.90 12.39 19.27
C TRP A 6 20.95 11.68 18.40
N GLN A 7 21.10 10.35 18.54
CA GLN A 7 22.10 9.59 17.77
C GLN A 7 21.63 9.17 16.37
N GLN A 8 20.33 9.13 16.09
CA GLN A 8 19.82 8.60 14.81
C GLN A 8 19.77 9.65 13.69
N CYS A 9 19.61 10.94 14.00
CA CYS A 9 19.47 11.97 12.96
C CYS A 9 20.79 12.37 12.27
N PHE A 10 21.96 12.06 12.83
CA PHE A 10 23.24 12.54 12.30
C PHE A 10 24.16 11.47 11.70
N LEU A 11 23.88 10.18 11.88
CA LEU A 11 24.78 9.10 11.45
C LEU A 11 24.52 8.59 10.02
N GLY A 12 23.47 9.09 9.33
CA GLY A 12 23.07 8.64 8.00
C GLY A 12 23.56 9.49 6.81
N LEU A 13 24.19 10.64 7.06
CA LEU A 13 24.70 11.49 5.97
C LEU A 13 26.20 11.19 5.74
N PRO A 14 26.63 10.78 4.54
CA PRO A 14 28.02 10.40 4.25
C PRO A 14 29.01 11.56 4.29
N PHE A 15 28.57 12.76 4.69
CA PHE A 15 29.34 14.00 4.64
C PHE A 15 30.14 14.30 5.93
N PHE A 16 29.88 13.61 7.05
CA PHE A 16 30.33 14.10 8.36
C PHE A 16 31.44 13.31 9.06
N LYS A 17 32.02 12.28 8.43
CA LYS A 17 32.98 11.41 9.14
C LYS A 17 34.45 11.86 9.07
N GLY A 18 34.78 12.92 8.32
CA GLY A 18 36.17 13.38 8.16
C GLY A 18 36.43 14.87 8.42
N GLU A 19 35.46 15.75 8.15
CA GLU A 19 35.69 17.20 8.23
C GLU A 19 35.47 17.79 9.64
N LEU A 20 34.68 17.14 10.50
CA LEU A 20 34.43 17.68 11.86
C LEU A 20 35.66 17.62 12.77
N GLU A 21 36.52 16.60 12.62
CA GLU A 21 37.70 16.45 13.47
C GLU A 21 38.84 17.40 13.07
N SER A 22 39.01 17.72 11.78
CA SER A 22 40.00 18.73 11.36
C SER A 22 39.58 20.15 11.76
N TRP A 23 38.28 20.43 11.86
CA TRP A 23 37.75 21.73 12.28
C TRP A 23 37.83 21.99 13.79
N LEU A 24 37.88 20.93 14.61
CA LEU A 24 38.01 21.05 16.07
C LEU A 24 39.46 21.23 16.52
N TYR A 25 40.45 20.82 15.72
CA TYR A 25 41.87 20.94 16.06
C TYR A 25 42.38 22.40 15.98
N ASP A 26 41.89 23.19 15.02
CA ASP A 26 42.32 24.58 14.80
C ASP A 26 41.77 25.62 15.79
N LEU A 27 40.87 25.22 16.69
CA LEU A 27 40.23 26.14 17.64
C LEU A 27 40.99 26.29 18.97
N ASN A 28 41.96 25.42 19.25
CA ASN A 28 42.66 25.41 20.54
C ASN A 28 43.99 26.18 20.55
N THR A 29 44.43 26.78 19.45
CA THR A 29 45.77 27.40 19.34
C THR A 29 45.79 28.90 19.06
N LEU A 30 44.66 29.62 19.02
CA LEU A 30 44.67 31.05 18.63
C LEU A 30 43.77 31.94 19.53
N SER A 31 44.41 32.72 20.39
CA SER A 31 43.82 33.68 21.32
C SER A 31 43.72 35.10 20.74
N SER A 32 42.88 35.31 19.72
CA SER A 32 42.58 36.67 19.22
C SER A 32 41.08 37.04 19.26
N PRO A 33 40.73 38.31 19.55
CA PRO A 33 39.33 38.75 19.66
C PRO A 33 38.53 38.66 18.34
N LYS A 34 39.19 38.59 17.18
CA LYS A 34 38.53 38.31 15.89
C LYS A 34 37.98 36.87 15.81
N ILE A 35 38.62 35.93 16.50
CA ILE A 35 38.23 34.51 16.53
C ILE A 35 37.07 34.29 17.51
N LEU A 36 36.94 35.11 18.56
CA LEU A 36 35.77 35.07 19.46
C LEU A 36 34.46 35.43 18.74
N LYS A 37 34.51 36.38 17.79
CA LYS A 37 33.36 36.69 16.90
C LYS A 37 33.08 35.55 15.92
N LEU A 38 34.13 34.92 15.38
CA LEU A 38 34.01 33.82 14.42
C LEU A 38 33.45 32.54 15.07
N THR A 39 33.88 32.23 16.29
CA THR A 39 33.36 31.10 17.08
C THR A 39 31.91 31.32 17.50
N THR A 40 31.54 32.55 17.87
CA THR A 40 30.14 32.92 18.13
C THR A 40 29.28 32.80 16.86
N MET A 41 29.78 33.24 15.70
CA MET A 41 29.11 33.08 14.40
C MET A 41 28.93 31.60 14.00
N LYS A 42 29.96 30.77 14.16
CA LYS A 42 29.88 29.34 13.85
C LYS A 42 28.88 28.61 14.75
N LYS A 43 28.83 28.97 16.05
CA LYS A 43 27.80 28.45 16.97
C LYS A 43 26.39 28.86 16.55
N LEU A 44 26.19 30.12 16.15
CA LEU A 44 24.91 30.61 15.64
C LEU A 44 24.49 29.89 14.35
N LEU A 45 25.42 29.67 13.41
CA LEU A 45 25.15 28.93 12.18
C LEU A 45 24.79 27.46 12.44
N CYS A 46 25.49 26.79 13.37
CA CYS A 46 25.13 25.42 13.77
C CYS A 46 23.76 25.34 14.44
N ILE A 47 23.39 26.33 15.27
CA ILE A 47 22.06 26.41 15.88
C ILE A 47 21.00 26.68 14.81
N LEU A 48 21.25 27.62 13.90
CA LEU A 48 20.33 27.95 12.81
C LEU A 48 20.10 26.73 11.90
N TRP A 49 21.15 25.98 11.58
CA TRP A 49 21.07 24.78 10.76
C TRP A 49 20.37 23.62 11.49
N GLY A 50 20.63 23.44 12.79
CA GLY A 50 19.91 22.47 13.62
C GLY A 50 18.42 22.77 13.73
N VAL A 51 18.04 24.06 13.81
CA VAL A 51 16.64 24.50 13.79
C VAL A 51 16.01 24.27 12.41
N MET A 52 16.69 24.65 11.32
CA MET A 52 16.19 24.45 9.95
C MET A 52 16.06 22.97 9.57
N ALA A 53 16.95 22.10 10.04
CA ALA A 53 16.86 20.65 9.84
C ALA A 53 15.72 20.00 10.63
N CYS A 54 15.20 20.66 11.68
CA CYS A 54 14.04 20.20 12.46
C CYS A 54 12.69 20.75 11.97
N LEU A 55 12.68 21.71 11.04
CA LEU A 55 11.43 22.23 10.44
C LEU A 55 10.60 21.19 9.66
N PRO A 56 11.19 20.19 8.97
CA PRO A 56 10.40 19.15 8.30
C PRO A 56 9.57 18.30 9.26
N THR A 57 10.01 18.16 10.52
CA THR A 57 9.30 17.37 11.54
C THR A 57 8.00 18.04 12.02
N LEU A 58 7.84 19.35 11.77
CA LEU A 58 6.61 20.09 12.08
C LEU A 58 5.60 20.10 10.92
N ALA A 59 5.97 19.59 9.74
CA ALA A 59 5.11 19.59 8.55
C ALA A 59 4.15 18.38 8.49
N GLN A 60 4.34 17.34 9.31
CA GLN A 60 3.40 16.22 9.41
C GLN A 60 2.54 16.33 10.67
N ASN A 61 1.69 17.36 10.70
CA ASN A 61 0.51 17.36 11.57
C ASN A 61 -0.75 17.30 10.70
N GLU A 62 -0.77 16.38 9.74
CA GLU A 62 -2.00 16.01 9.06
C GLU A 62 -2.81 15.19 10.06
N GLY A 63 -3.76 15.86 10.73
CA GLY A 63 -4.74 15.17 11.54
C GLY A 63 -5.41 14.10 10.68
N ILE A 64 -5.38 12.85 11.12
CA ILE A 64 -6.13 11.78 10.46
C ILE A 64 -7.60 12.23 10.46
N ASN A 65 -8.13 12.50 9.27
CA ASN A 65 -9.52 12.87 9.09
C ASN A 65 -10.40 11.64 9.34
N TYR A 66 -10.67 11.35 10.61
CA TYR A 66 -11.72 10.41 10.96
C TYR A 66 -13.04 11.02 10.51
N LEU A 67 -13.80 10.27 9.71
CA LEU A 67 -15.21 10.58 9.47
C LEU A 67 -15.89 10.56 10.84
N LYS A 68 -16.22 11.74 11.38
CA LYS A 68 -16.82 11.87 12.72
C LYS A 68 -18.19 11.19 12.80
N ASN A 69 -18.85 11.02 11.65
CA ASN A 69 -20.17 10.43 11.51
C ASN A 69 -20.12 9.33 10.43
N ILE A 70 -19.58 8.15 10.77
CA ILE A 70 -19.70 6.98 9.90
C ILE A 70 -21.14 6.49 9.99
N GLU A 71 -21.93 6.75 8.95
CA GLU A 71 -23.23 6.10 8.79
C GLU A 71 -23.02 4.67 8.31
N TYR A 72 -23.49 3.70 9.09
CA TYR A 72 -23.55 2.31 8.66
C TYR A 72 -24.81 2.11 7.84
N TYR A 73 -24.65 1.93 6.54
CA TYR A 73 -25.77 1.56 5.68
C TYR A 73 -26.11 0.09 5.87
N LYS A 74 -27.40 -0.20 6.01
CA LYS A 74 -27.90 -1.58 5.97
C LYS A 74 -27.55 -2.17 4.61
N ALA A 75 -27.02 -3.40 4.60
CA ALA A 75 -26.77 -4.12 3.35
C ALA A 75 -28.06 -4.21 2.52
N GLU A 76 -27.96 -3.86 1.25
CA GLU A 76 -29.05 -3.97 0.28
C GLU A 76 -29.07 -5.37 -0.32
N ASP A 77 -30.27 -5.94 -0.47
CA ASP A 77 -30.48 -7.15 -1.25
C ASP A 77 -30.53 -6.76 -2.73
N LEU A 78 -29.55 -7.23 -3.51
CA LEU A 78 -29.40 -6.96 -4.93
C LEU A 78 -30.19 -7.95 -5.81
N GLY A 79 -30.99 -8.81 -5.19
CA GLY A 79 -31.84 -9.80 -5.82
C GLY A 79 -31.10 -11.06 -6.26
N GLY A 80 -31.86 -12.08 -6.68
CA GLY A 80 -31.35 -13.42 -7.03
C GLY A 80 -30.40 -13.49 -8.23
N ASN A 81 -30.19 -12.38 -8.93
CA ASN A 81 -29.15 -12.27 -9.95
C ASN A 81 -27.75 -12.18 -9.33
N VAL A 82 -27.63 -11.52 -8.17
CA VAL A 82 -26.34 -11.27 -7.48
C VAL A 82 -26.27 -12.06 -6.17
N ASN A 83 -27.30 -12.01 -5.33
CA ASN A 83 -27.33 -12.76 -4.08
C ASN A 83 -27.72 -14.21 -4.32
N SER A 84 -27.03 -15.13 -3.64
CA SER A 84 -27.33 -16.56 -3.72
C SER A 84 -27.50 -17.17 -2.32
N LYS A 85 -27.58 -18.50 -2.24
CA LYS A 85 -27.53 -19.21 -0.95
C LYS A 85 -26.10 -19.39 -0.42
N SER A 86 -25.11 -19.08 -1.24
CA SER A 86 -23.69 -19.10 -0.87
C SER A 86 -23.29 -17.79 -0.21
N ASP A 87 -22.17 -17.79 0.51
CA ASP A 87 -21.70 -16.59 1.19
C ASP A 87 -21.04 -15.65 0.18
N GLU A 88 -21.58 -14.44 0.03
CA GLU A 88 -20.99 -13.36 -0.76
C GLU A 88 -20.30 -12.32 0.13
N SER A 89 -19.11 -11.87 -0.29
CA SER A 89 -18.30 -10.92 0.48
C SER A 89 -17.43 -10.03 -0.42
N TYR A 90 -16.84 -8.98 0.17
CA TYR A 90 -15.92 -8.05 -0.47
C TYR A 90 -16.43 -7.44 -1.80
N PRO A 91 -17.62 -6.80 -1.79
CA PRO A 91 -18.13 -6.15 -2.99
C PRO A 91 -17.25 -4.96 -3.39
N VAL A 92 -16.97 -4.83 -4.69
CA VAL A 92 -16.25 -3.71 -5.29
C VAL A 92 -16.93 -3.32 -6.59
N ILE A 93 -17.36 -2.08 -6.70
CA ILE A 93 -17.90 -1.51 -7.94
C ILE A 93 -16.74 -0.96 -8.78
N SER A 94 -16.73 -1.24 -10.08
CA SER A 94 -15.77 -0.68 -11.03
C SER A 94 -15.87 0.85 -11.07
N PRO A 95 -14.78 1.58 -11.38
CA PRO A 95 -14.82 3.04 -11.36
C PRO A 95 -15.81 3.70 -12.33
N ASP A 96 -16.22 3.01 -13.40
CA ASP A 96 -17.31 3.47 -14.27
C ASP A 96 -18.72 3.13 -13.77
N GLY A 97 -18.85 2.46 -12.62
CA GLY A 97 -20.13 2.06 -12.04
C GLY A 97 -20.83 0.89 -12.74
N LYS A 98 -20.20 0.27 -13.74
CA LYS A 98 -20.86 -0.70 -14.63
C LYS A 98 -20.70 -2.16 -14.20
N ILE A 99 -19.73 -2.47 -13.35
CA ILE A 99 -19.43 -3.85 -12.96
C ILE A 99 -19.33 -3.91 -11.44
N LEU A 100 -20.08 -4.83 -10.83
CA LEU A 100 -19.91 -5.23 -9.44
C LEU A 100 -19.08 -6.50 -9.42
N TYR A 101 -17.90 -6.45 -8.81
CA TYR A 101 -17.10 -7.61 -8.46
C TYR A 101 -17.35 -7.99 -7.00
N PHE A 102 -17.28 -9.28 -6.68
CA PHE A 102 -17.41 -9.77 -5.32
C PHE A 102 -16.82 -11.18 -5.22
N THR A 103 -16.53 -11.63 -4.00
CA THR A 103 -16.11 -13.01 -3.73
C THR A 103 -17.32 -13.84 -3.32
N ARG A 104 -17.44 -15.06 -3.85
CA ARG A 104 -18.48 -16.02 -3.47
C ARG A 104 -17.85 -17.32 -2.98
N GLU A 105 -18.19 -17.73 -1.75
CA GLU A 105 -17.68 -18.95 -1.11
C GLU A 105 -18.65 -20.13 -1.27
N GLY A 106 -18.12 -21.30 -1.62
CA GLY A 106 -18.86 -22.55 -1.58
C GLY A 106 -20.01 -22.66 -2.59
N HIS A 107 -19.95 -21.89 -3.68
CA HIS A 107 -20.91 -22.01 -4.77
C HIS A 107 -20.50 -23.13 -5.73
N PRO A 108 -21.43 -23.97 -6.24
CA PRO A 108 -21.12 -25.05 -7.18
C PRO A 108 -20.46 -24.62 -8.49
N GLY A 109 -20.60 -23.34 -8.83
CA GLY A 109 -19.94 -22.71 -9.98
C GLY A 109 -18.52 -22.21 -9.71
N ASN A 110 -17.96 -22.41 -8.51
CA ASN A 110 -16.55 -22.12 -8.22
C ASN A 110 -15.65 -23.24 -8.78
N ILE A 111 -14.44 -22.88 -9.21
CA ILE A 111 -13.57 -23.73 -10.01
C ILE A 111 -13.12 -24.97 -9.22
N GLU A 112 -12.72 -24.81 -7.97
CA GLU A 112 -12.20 -25.87 -7.12
C GLU A 112 -13.26 -26.41 -6.14
N TYR A 113 -14.54 -26.04 -6.29
CA TYR A 113 -15.67 -26.46 -5.43
C TYR A 113 -15.79 -27.98 -5.27
N LYS A 114 -15.40 -28.74 -6.30
CA LYS A 114 -15.45 -30.21 -6.26
C LYS A 114 -14.40 -30.80 -5.30
N TYR A 115 -13.31 -30.07 -5.04
CA TYR A 115 -12.21 -30.46 -4.16
C TYR A 115 -12.29 -29.80 -2.79
N ASP A 116 -12.70 -28.53 -2.70
CA ASP A 116 -12.99 -27.84 -1.44
C ASP A 116 -14.35 -27.14 -1.51
N LYS A 117 -15.28 -27.54 -0.62
CA LYS A 117 -16.62 -26.94 -0.54
C LYS A 117 -16.62 -25.51 -0.02
N ARG A 118 -15.46 -25.00 0.41
CA ARG A 118 -15.22 -23.62 0.86
C ARG A 118 -14.37 -22.84 -0.14
N ASP A 119 -14.27 -23.31 -1.38
CA ASP A 119 -13.60 -22.60 -2.45
C ASP A 119 -14.22 -21.21 -2.63
N GLN A 120 -13.38 -20.18 -2.77
CA GLN A 120 -13.79 -18.78 -2.90
C GLN A 120 -13.27 -18.22 -4.22
N ASP A 121 -14.20 -17.91 -5.12
CA ASP A 121 -13.88 -17.33 -6.41
C ASP A 121 -14.37 -15.89 -6.51
N ILE A 122 -13.72 -15.12 -7.40
CA ILE A 122 -14.22 -13.81 -7.81
C ILE A 122 -15.35 -14.02 -8.82
N TRP A 123 -16.49 -13.39 -8.56
CA TRP A 123 -17.65 -13.30 -9.42
C TRP A 123 -17.87 -11.85 -9.82
N TYR A 124 -18.63 -11.64 -10.90
CA TYR A 124 -19.02 -10.31 -11.33
C TYR A 124 -20.44 -10.28 -11.89
N ALA A 125 -21.10 -9.14 -11.74
CA ALA A 125 -22.35 -8.79 -12.40
C ALA A 125 -22.20 -7.42 -13.07
N THR A 126 -22.83 -7.23 -14.23
CA THR A 126 -22.84 -5.96 -14.95
C THR A 126 -24.15 -5.23 -14.73
N MET A 127 -24.10 -3.92 -14.57
CA MET A 127 -25.28 -3.07 -14.47
C MET A 127 -25.94 -2.96 -15.85
N ALA A 128 -27.16 -3.48 -16.00
CA ALA A 128 -27.96 -3.35 -17.21
C ALA A 128 -28.71 -2.00 -17.24
N ALA A 129 -29.31 -1.68 -18.38
CA ALA A 129 -30.21 -0.53 -18.50
C ALA A 129 -31.37 -0.66 -17.50
N GLY A 130 -31.68 0.43 -16.79
CA GLY A 130 -32.74 0.44 -15.76
C GLY A 130 -32.26 0.10 -14.35
N GLY A 131 -30.96 0.00 -14.10
CA GLY A 131 -30.41 -0.17 -12.75
C GLY A 131 -30.48 -1.60 -12.21
N ILE A 132 -30.70 -2.58 -13.09
CA ILE A 132 -30.80 -4.00 -12.72
C ILE A 132 -29.45 -4.67 -12.97
N TRP A 133 -28.93 -5.37 -11.96
CA TRP A 133 -27.74 -6.20 -12.12
C TRP A 133 -28.04 -7.44 -12.97
N SER A 134 -27.12 -7.78 -13.88
CA SER A 134 -27.17 -9.03 -14.63
C SER A 134 -26.99 -10.25 -13.72
N LEU A 135 -27.35 -11.43 -14.20
CA LEU A 135 -26.97 -12.69 -13.55
C LEU A 135 -25.45 -12.74 -13.35
N ALA A 136 -25.02 -12.97 -12.11
CA ALA A 136 -23.62 -13.02 -11.76
C ALA A 136 -22.91 -14.20 -12.44
N LYS A 137 -21.67 -13.96 -12.86
CA LYS A 137 -20.82 -14.94 -13.55
C LYS A 137 -19.50 -15.08 -12.79
N ASN A 138 -19.00 -16.31 -12.70
CA ASN A 138 -17.65 -16.56 -12.23
C ASN A 138 -16.66 -15.89 -13.19
N LEU A 139 -15.67 -15.16 -12.65
CA LEU A 139 -14.68 -14.45 -13.45
C LEU A 139 -13.75 -15.39 -14.24
N GLY A 140 -13.58 -16.62 -13.73
CA GLY A 140 -12.84 -17.68 -14.38
C GLY A 140 -11.32 -17.52 -14.35
N LYS A 141 -10.64 -18.47 -15.00
CA LYS A 141 -9.19 -18.40 -15.24
C LYS A 141 -8.87 -17.31 -16.27
N PRO A 142 -7.69 -16.68 -16.18
CA PRO A 142 -6.60 -16.99 -15.26
C PRO A 142 -6.67 -16.24 -13.92
N VAL A 143 -7.74 -15.48 -13.66
CA VAL A 143 -7.84 -14.67 -12.44
C VAL A 143 -8.18 -15.53 -11.23
N ASN A 144 -9.19 -16.39 -11.36
CA ASN A 144 -9.51 -17.39 -10.35
C ASN A 144 -8.60 -18.61 -10.58
N GLU A 145 -7.56 -18.73 -9.77
CA GLU A 145 -6.68 -19.89 -9.77
C GLU A 145 -6.23 -20.19 -8.33
N GLY A 146 -6.50 -21.40 -7.84
CA GLY A 146 -6.38 -21.74 -6.42
C GLY A 146 -7.73 -21.69 -5.68
N TYR A 147 -7.69 -21.74 -4.34
CA TYR A 147 -8.89 -21.96 -3.53
C TYR A 147 -9.56 -20.68 -3.00
N ARG A 148 -8.88 -19.53 -3.09
CA ARG A 148 -9.35 -18.29 -2.48
C ARG A 148 -8.91 -17.10 -3.31
N SER A 149 -9.86 -16.28 -3.73
CA SER A 149 -9.60 -15.07 -4.52
C SER A 149 -10.41 -13.88 -4.02
N LEU A 150 -9.73 -12.76 -3.75
CA LEU A 150 -10.33 -11.46 -3.44
C LEU A 150 -9.89 -10.43 -4.46
N VAL A 151 -10.71 -9.40 -4.68
CA VAL A 151 -10.48 -8.42 -5.75
C VAL A 151 -10.69 -6.98 -5.30
N ASN A 152 -9.89 -6.09 -5.87
CA ASN A 152 -10.15 -4.66 -5.92
C ASN A 152 -9.95 -4.17 -7.37
N ALA A 153 -10.72 -3.17 -7.80
CA ALA A 153 -10.70 -2.64 -9.16
C ALA A 153 -10.32 -1.15 -9.15
N PRO A 154 -9.02 -0.81 -9.07
CA PRO A 154 -8.59 0.60 -9.01
C PRO A 154 -8.89 1.40 -10.29
N ASN A 155 -9.06 0.71 -11.43
CA ASN A 155 -9.51 1.28 -12.70
C ASN A 155 -10.20 0.18 -13.53
N ASN A 156 -10.87 0.56 -14.62
CA ASN A 156 -11.63 -0.39 -15.46
C ASN A 156 -10.78 -1.45 -16.17
N ASN A 157 -9.45 -1.31 -16.16
CA ASN A 157 -8.51 -2.16 -16.90
C ASN A 157 -7.51 -2.88 -15.99
N THR A 158 -7.67 -2.80 -14.67
CA THR A 158 -6.73 -3.36 -13.68
C THR A 158 -7.51 -3.97 -12.53
N LEU A 159 -7.26 -5.25 -12.23
CA LEU A 159 -7.69 -5.90 -10.99
C LEU A 159 -6.48 -6.11 -10.09
N ILE A 160 -6.59 -5.68 -8.83
CA ILE A 160 -5.71 -6.10 -7.76
C ILE A 160 -6.33 -7.35 -7.14
N VAL A 161 -5.57 -8.44 -7.11
CA VAL A 161 -6.07 -9.76 -6.71
C VAL A 161 -5.23 -10.28 -5.55
N TRP A 162 -5.90 -10.80 -4.53
CA TRP A 162 -5.27 -11.59 -3.47
C TRP A 162 -5.68 -13.03 -3.61
N GLY A 163 -4.77 -13.97 -3.39
CA GLY A 163 -5.13 -15.38 -3.26
C GLY A 163 -4.97 -16.26 -4.51
N ALA A 164 -4.82 -15.65 -5.70
CA ALA A 164 -4.52 -16.35 -6.95
C ALA A 164 -3.08 -16.10 -7.41
N PRO A 165 -2.41 -17.00 -8.17
CA PRO A 165 -2.88 -18.31 -8.61
C PRO A 165 -2.67 -19.48 -7.62
N LYS A 166 -2.15 -19.24 -6.41
CA LYS A 166 -1.86 -20.29 -5.42
C LYS A 166 -1.96 -19.78 -3.99
N GLY A 167 -3.18 -19.58 -3.50
CA GLY A 167 -3.47 -19.12 -2.14
C GLY A 167 -3.01 -17.68 -1.87
N TYR A 168 -3.22 -17.19 -0.64
CA TYR A 168 -2.93 -15.81 -0.17
C TYR A 168 -1.43 -15.45 -0.17
N THR A 169 -0.75 -15.63 -1.30
CA THR A 169 0.67 -15.33 -1.49
C THR A 169 0.82 -13.98 -2.18
N GLY A 170 0.72 -12.94 -1.37
CA GLY A 170 0.95 -11.56 -1.78
C GLY A 170 -0.18 -10.93 -2.58
N VAL A 171 0.03 -9.65 -2.91
CA VAL A 171 -0.86 -8.85 -3.75
C VAL A 171 -0.43 -9.00 -5.19
N LYS A 172 -1.37 -9.28 -6.08
CA LYS A 172 -1.12 -9.46 -7.52
C LYS A 172 -1.95 -8.50 -8.34
N VAL A 173 -1.60 -8.35 -9.61
CA VAL A 173 -2.30 -7.52 -10.58
C VAL A 173 -2.58 -8.32 -11.84
N SER A 174 -3.84 -8.28 -12.25
CA SER A 174 -4.30 -8.69 -13.57
C SER A 174 -4.69 -7.45 -14.38
N LYS A 175 -4.34 -7.42 -15.66
CA LYS A 175 -4.68 -6.31 -16.57
C LYS A 175 -5.66 -6.78 -17.62
N ARG A 176 -6.51 -5.87 -18.09
CA ARG A 176 -7.45 -6.14 -19.17
C ARG A 176 -6.77 -5.97 -20.52
N THR A 177 -6.97 -6.95 -21.40
CA THR A 177 -6.52 -6.95 -22.81
C THR A 177 -7.72 -7.18 -23.73
N SER A 178 -7.47 -7.27 -25.04
CA SER A 178 -8.48 -7.69 -26.03
C SER A 178 -9.02 -9.09 -25.77
N ASP A 179 -8.21 -9.95 -25.15
CA ASP A 179 -8.48 -11.38 -24.98
C ASP A 179 -9.02 -11.70 -23.58
N GLY A 180 -9.18 -10.68 -22.73
CA GLY A 180 -9.70 -10.81 -21.38
C GLY A 180 -8.72 -10.34 -20.31
N TRP A 181 -8.78 -10.96 -19.13
CA TRP A 181 -7.89 -10.63 -18.01
C TRP A 181 -6.60 -11.46 -18.10
N THR A 182 -5.45 -10.82 -17.89
CA THR A 182 -4.16 -11.53 -17.84
C THR A 182 -4.03 -12.39 -16.59
N THR A 183 -3.11 -13.36 -16.61
CA THR A 183 -2.71 -14.05 -15.38
C THR A 183 -2.21 -13.05 -14.34
N PRO A 184 -2.66 -13.12 -13.06
CA PRO A 184 -2.20 -12.22 -12.02
C PRO A 184 -0.69 -12.33 -11.77
N GLU A 185 0.02 -11.21 -11.88
CA GLU A 185 1.46 -11.08 -11.59
C GLU A 185 1.68 -10.35 -10.27
N ASN A 186 2.79 -10.60 -9.56
CA ASN A 186 3.06 -9.92 -8.28
C ASN A 186 3.06 -8.39 -8.45
N PHE A 187 2.23 -7.70 -7.66
CA PHE A 187 2.10 -6.24 -7.67
C PHE A 187 3.42 -5.57 -7.31
N TYR A 188 4.09 -6.10 -6.28
CA TYR A 188 5.45 -5.74 -5.94
C TYR A 188 6.42 -6.73 -6.56
N ARG A 189 7.17 -6.26 -7.56
CA ARG A 189 8.40 -6.94 -7.98
C ARG A 189 9.50 -6.45 -7.06
N HIS A 190 9.84 -7.22 -6.01
CA HIS A 190 11.08 -6.94 -5.29
C HIS A 190 12.21 -6.94 -6.34
N LYS A 191 12.81 -5.78 -6.60
CA LYS A 191 14.19 -5.75 -7.11
C LYS A 191 15.06 -6.24 -5.97
N THR A 192 15.05 -7.54 -5.68
CA THR A 192 16.15 -8.11 -4.92
C THR A 192 17.39 -7.83 -5.76
N ARG A 193 18.16 -6.79 -5.39
CA ARG A 193 19.60 -6.81 -5.67
C ARG A 193 20.04 -8.19 -5.21
N LYS A 194 20.63 -8.99 -6.11
CA LYS A 194 21.02 -10.38 -5.83
C LYS A 194 21.84 -10.56 -4.53
N ASN A 195 22.31 -9.49 -3.88
CA ASN A 195 23.15 -9.50 -2.69
C ASN A 195 22.72 -8.52 -1.56
N ALA A 196 21.44 -8.14 -1.41
CA ALA A 196 21.04 -7.31 -0.27
C ALA A 196 20.55 -8.20 0.89
N LYS A 197 21.45 -8.54 1.81
CA LYS A 197 21.06 -8.94 3.17
C LYS A 197 20.18 -7.83 3.75
N GLY A 198 19.07 -8.25 4.35
CA GLY A 198 17.92 -7.39 4.64
C GLY A 198 18.26 -6.15 5.43
N GLU A 199 17.69 -5.03 4.98
CA GLU A 199 17.35 -3.93 5.85
C GLU A 199 15.91 -3.55 5.50
N ASN A 200 15.02 -3.76 6.47
CA ASN A 200 13.67 -3.20 6.45
C ASN A 200 13.80 -1.69 6.51
N ILE A 201 13.25 -1.00 5.51
CA ILE A 201 13.14 0.45 5.54
C ILE A 201 11.65 0.74 5.68
N LEU A 202 11.28 1.19 6.89
CA LEU A 202 10.04 1.91 7.18
C LEU A 202 10.06 3.27 6.47
#